data_AF-T1BBT3-F1
#
_entry.id   AF-T1BBT3-F1
#
_cell.length_a   1.000
_cell.length_b   1.000
_cell.length_c   1.000
_cell.angle_alpha   90.00
_cell.angle_beta   90.00
_cell.angle_gamma   90.00
#
_symmetry.space_group_name_H-M   'P 1'
#
loop_
_entity.id
_entity.type
_entity.pdbx_description
1 polymer ?
#
loop_
_entity_poly.entity_id
_entity_poly.type
_entity_poly.pdbx_seq_one_letter_code
_entity_poly.pdbx_strand_id
1 'polypeptide(L)'
;EKVAIPALGHRPVAAITSPEVLAMLRRYEDAGKLETAKRIKVKLSAVFRFAIATGRAETDPTIALRGAIKSPKVRHHAAITD
;
A
#
# COMPACT_ATOMS: atom_id res chain seq x y z
N GLU A 1 -2.70 12.70 0.01
CA GLU A 1 -1.37 12.30 -0.50
C GLU A 1 -0.26 12.18 0.57
N LYS A 2 -0.45 12.60 1.83
CA LYS A 2 0.63 12.66 2.84
C LYS A 2 0.74 11.49 3.83
N VAL A 3 0.06 10.37 3.62
CA VAL A 3 -0.20 9.44 4.74
C VAL A 3 0.85 8.35 4.96
N ALA A 4 1.63 7.98 3.93
CA ALA A 4 2.70 6.97 4.06
C ALA A 4 4.06 7.55 4.48
N ILE A 5 4.31 8.83 4.22
CA ILE A 5 5.59 9.51 4.48
C ILE A 5 5.96 9.52 5.98
N PRO A 6 5.04 9.77 6.93
CA PRO A 6 5.41 9.84 8.35
C PRO A 6 5.91 8.51 8.93
N ALA A 7 5.44 7.38 8.38
CA ALA A 7 5.75 6.05 8.89
C ALA A 7 7.04 5.44 8.29
N LEU A 8 7.35 5.76 7.03
CA LEU A 8 8.40 5.09 6.26
C LEU A 8 9.39 6.04 5.56
N GLY A 9 9.12 7.35 5.52
CA GLY A 9 9.84 8.31 4.67
C GLY A 9 11.27 8.64 5.10
N HIS A 10 11.62 8.40 6.37
CA HIS A 10 12.96 8.69 6.90
C HIS A 10 13.93 7.52 6.82
N ARG A 11 13.48 6.34 6.35
CA ARG A 11 14.31 5.14 6.29
C ARG A 11 14.76 4.83 4.86
N PRO A 12 15.95 4.23 4.68
CA PRO A 12 16.35 3.71 3.39
C PRO A 12 15.31 2.72 2.87
N VAL A 13 14.96 2.82 1.59
CA VAL A 13 13.95 1.95 0.95
C VAL A 13 14.31 0.46 1.07
N ALA A 14 15.61 0.12 1.05
CA ALA A 14 16.10 -1.24 1.26
C ALA A 14 15.86 -1.79 2.68
N ALA A 15 15.69 -0.92 3.68
CA ALA A 15 15.51 -1.32 5.07
C ALA A 15 14.04 -1.54 5.46
N ILE A 16 13.10 -1.27 4.55
CA ILE A 16 11.66 -1.39 4.82
C ILE A 16 11.23 -2.85 4.63
N THR A 17 10.59 -3.40 5.66
CA THR A 17 10.17 -4.82 5.69
C THR A 17 8.66 -5.01 5.44
N SER A 18 8.27 -6.21 5.02
CA SER A 18 6.84 -6.55 4.82
C SER A 18 5.97 -6.36 6.08
N PRO A 19 6.39 -6.78 7.30
CA PRO A 19 5.60 -6.56 8.52
C PRO A 19 5.34 -5.08 8.82
N GLU A 20 6.30 -4.20 8.55
CA GLU A 20 6.16 -2.75 8.79
C GLU A 20 5.16 -2.12 7.83
N VAL A 21 5.22 -2.50 6.55
CA VAL A 21 4.25 -2.06 5.55
C VAL A 21 2.86 -2.57 5.91
N LEU A 22 2.74 -3.83 6.38
CA LEU A 22 1.47 -4.38 6.84
C LEU A 22 0.91 -3.63 8.06
N ALA A 23 1.76 -3.34 9.05
CA ALA A 23 1.35 -2.61 10.24
C ALA A 23 0.81 -1.21 9.90
N MET A 24 1.45 -0.53 8.95
CA MET A 24 0.97 0.75 8.45
C MET A 24 -0.38 0.61 7.72
N LEU A 25 -0.53 -0.40 6.85
CA LEU A 25 -1.77 -0.62 6.09
C LEU A 25 -2.94 -1.02 7.00
N ARG A 26 -2.69 -1.82 8.05
CA ARG A 26 -3.71 -2.20 9.05
C ARG A 26 -4.32 -1.00 9.75
N ARG A 27 -3.56 0.05 10.05
CA ARG A 27 -4.12 1.29 10.64
C ARG A 27 -5.24 1.91 9.78
N TYR A 28 -5.16 1.78 8.46
CA TYR A 28 -6.21 2.25 7.56
C TYR A 28 -7.37 1.26 7.48
N GLU A 29 -7.09 -0.04 7.55
CA GLU A 29 -8.14 -1.06 7.61
C GLU A 29 -8.99 -0.94 8.88
N ASP A 30 -8.34 -0.78 10.03
CA ASP A 30 -8.98 -0.63 11.34
C ASP A 30 -9.82 0.66 11.39
N ALA A 31 -9.40 1.70 10.66
CA ALA A 31 -10.17 2.92 10.46
C ALA A 31 -11.31 2.78 9.42
N GLY A 32 -11.56 1.59 8.87
CA GLY A 32 -12.58 1.31 7.85
C GLY A 32 -12.24 1.82 6.44
N LYS A 33 -11.03 2.34 6.21
CA LYS A 33 -10.60 2.99 4.97
C LYS A 33 -9.94 1.99 4.00
N LEU A 34 -10.66 0.92 3.67
CA LEU A 34 -10.15 -0.20 2.84
C LEU A 34 -9.68 0.25 1.44
N GLU A 35 -10.42 1.13 0.78
CA GLU A 35 -10.01 1.71 -0.51
C GLU A 35 -8.72 2.53 -0.40
N THR A 36 -8.54 3.23 0.72
CA THR A 36 -7.32 4.01 0.96
C THR A 36 -6.13 3.09 1.19
N ALA A 37 -6.29 2.04 2.00
CA ALA A 37 -5.27 1.02 2.23
C ALA A 37 -4.84 0.37 0.90
N LYS A 38 -5.80 -0.02 0.06
CA LYS A 38 -5.55 -0.58 -1.28
C LYS A 38 -4.76 0.39 -2.17
N ARG A 39 -5.19 1.66 -2.25
CA ARG A 39 -4.50 2.69 -3.05
C ARG A 39 -3.08 2.96 -2.54
N ILE A 40 -2.87 3.00 -1.22
CA ILE A 40 -1.54 3.16 -0.62
C ILE A 40 -0.63 1.98 -1.00
N LYS A 41 -1.12 0.75 -0.89
CA LYS A 41 -0.35 -0.45 -1.29
C LYS A 41 0.10 -0.37 -2.75
N VAL A 42 -0.79 0.00 -3.66
CA VAL A 42 -0.47 0.12 -5.10
C VAL A 42 0.63 1.15 -5.32
N LYS A 43 0.52 2.33 -4.68
CA LYS A 43 1.55 3.37 -4.75
C LYS A 43 2.90 2.88 -4.20
N LEU A 44 2.90 2.16 -3.07
CA LEU A 44 4.11 1.58 -2.49
C LEU A 44 4.77 0.58 -3.43
N SER A 45 4.01 -0.35 -4.02
CA SER A 45 4.57 -1.31 -4.99
C SER A 45 5.23 -0.61 -6.17
N ALA A 46 4.65 0.49 -6.67
CA ALA A 46 5.27 1.29 -7.72
C ALA A 46 6.61 1.92 -7.29
N VAL A 47 6.69 2.46 -6.07
CA VAL A 47 7.92 3.02 -5.50
C VAL A 47 8.99 1.95 -5.31
N PHE A 48 8.64 0.80 -4.73
CA PHE A 48 9.60 -0.30 -4.54
C PHE A 48 10.08 -0.87 -5.87
N ARG A 49 9.19 -1.00 -6.87
CA ARG A 49 9.57 -1.43 -8.22
C ARG A 49 10.57 -0.47 -8.87
N PHE A 50 10.37 0.84 -8.70
CA PHE A 50 11.34 1.84 -9.15
C PHE A 50 12.66 1.75 -8.38
N ALA A 51 12.61 1.56 -7.06
CA ALA A 51 13.82 1.36 -6.25
C ALA A 51 14.62 0.14 -6.70
N ILE A 52 13.96 -0.97 -7.05
CA ILE A 52 14.61 -2.17 -7.59
C ILE A 52 15.24 -1.90 -8.95
N ALA A 53 14.48 -1.29 -9.88
CA ALA A 53 14.99 -0.96 -11.21
C ALA A 53 16.22 -0.06 -11.20
N THR A 54 16.39 0.73 -10.13
CA THR A 54 17.52 1.67 -9.98
C THR A 54 18.57 1.22 -8.97
N GLY A 55 18.52 -0.04 -8.50
CA GLY A 55 19.52 -0.63 -7.60
C GLY A 55 19.48 -0.12 -6.16
N ARG A 56 18.40 0.52 -5.72
CA ARG A 56 18.21 1.06 -4.35
C ARG A 56 17.58 0.06 -3.38
N ALA A 57 16.97 -1.00 -3.89
CA ALA A 57 16.39 -2.10 -3.12
C ALA A 57 16.50 -3.41 -3.94
N GLU A 58 16.50 -4.55 -3.27
CA GLU A 58 16.59 -5.86 -3.94
C GLU A 58 15.22 -6.53 -4.12
N THR A 59 14.27 -6.24 -3.22
CA THR A 59 12.98 -6.94 -3.15
C THR A 59 11.83 -5.98 -2.89
N ASP A 60 10.63 -6.30 -3.40
CA ASP A 60 9.39 -5.55 -3.12
C ASP A 60 8.64 -6.19 -1.92
N PRO A 61 8.64 -5.56 -0.74
CA PRO A 61 7.98 -6.09 0.45
C PRO A 61 6.44 -6.15 0.34
N THR A 62 5.84 -5.44 -0.63
CA THR A 62 4.39 -5.39 -0.82
C THR A 62 3.82 -6.63 -1.52
N ILE A 63 4.67 -7.42 -2.20
CA ILE A 63 4.27 -8.65 -2.90
C ILE A 63 3.77 -9.69 -1.89
N ALA A 64 4.50 -9.88 -0.79
CA ALA A 64 4.13 -10.79 0.30
C ALA A 64 2.80 -10.40 0.98
N LEU A 65 2.35 -9.16 0.81
CA LEU A 65 1.09 -8.64 1.38
C LEU A 65 -0.11 -8.84 0.44
N ARG A 66 0.01 -9.67 -0.60
CA ARG A 66 -1.14 -10.08 -1.41
C ARG A 66 -2.06 -10.95 -0.56
N GLY A 67 -3.35 -10.60 -0.48
CA GLY A 67 -4.32 -11.31 0.35
C GLY A 67 -4.25 -11.00 1.86
N ALA A 68 -3.18 -10.36 2.34
CA ALA A 68 -3.03 -10.00 3.75
C ALA A 68 -3.90 -8.81 4.20
N ILE A 69 -4.49 -8.08 3.25
CA ILE A 69 -5.32 -6.88 3.45
C ILE A 69 -6.73 -7.21 2.94
N LYS A 70 -7.75 -6.85 3.71
CA LYS A 70 -9.16 -6.96 3.34
C LYS A 70 -9.42 -6.16 2.07
N SER A 71 -9.98 -6.85 1.08
CA SER A 71 -10.45 -6.18 -0.12
C SER A 71 -11.76 -5.42 0.19
N PRO A 72 -11.89 -4.16 -0.24
CA PRO A 72 -13.16 -3.46 -0.18
C PRO A 72 -14.22 -4.21 -1.01
N LYS A 73 -15.43 -4.33 -0.49
CA LYS A 73 -16.57 -4.86 -1.26
C LYS A 73 -16.97 -3.82 -2.30
N VAL A 74 -16.91 -4.20 -3.57
CA VAL A 74 -17.34 -3.34 -4.68
C VAL A 74 -18.85 -3.18 -4.60
N ARG A 75 -19.32 -1.94 -4.50
CA ARG A 75 -20.74 -1.59 -4.67
C ARG A 75 -20.87 -0.88 -6.01
N HIS A 76 -21.55 -1.50 -6.96
CA HIS A 76 -21.85 -0.90 -8.25
C HIS A 76 -22.89 0.21 -8.06
N HIS A 77 -22.66 1.37 -8.67
CA HIS A 77 -23.65 2.44 -8.74
C HIS A 77 -24.62 2.14 -9.88
N ALA A 78 -25.91 2.43 -9.68
CA ALA A 78 -26.90 2.32 -10.75
C ALA A 78 -26.54 3.28 -11.90
N ALA A 79 -26.82 2.85 -13.13
CA ALA A 79 -26.72 3.74 -14.28
C ALA A 79 -27.71 4.90 -14.11
N ILE A 80 -27.29 6.12 -14.46
CA ILE A 80 -28.20 7.27 -14.53
C ILE A 80 -29.12 7.02 -15.71
N THR A 81 -30.42 6.86 -15.44
CA THR A 81 -31.47 6.72 -16.45
C THR A 81 -32.34 7.98 -16.38
N ASP A 82 -31.97 9.02 -17.13
CA ASP A 82 -32.78 10.20 -17.43
C ASP A 82 -32.47 10.64 -18.88
#